data_AF-A0A1G3HB19-F1
#
_entry.id   AF-A0A1G3HB19-F1
#
_cell.length_a   1.000
_cell.length_b   1.000
_cell.length_c   1.000
_cell.angle_alpha   90.00
_cell.angle_beta   90.00
_cell.angle_gamma   90.00
#
_symmetry.space_group_name_H-M   'P 1'
#
loop_
_entity.id
_entity.type
_entity.pdbx_description
1 polymer ?
#
loop_
_entity_poly.entity_id
_entity_poly.type
_entity_poly.pdbx_seq_one_letter_code
_entity_poly.pdbx_strand_id
1 'polypeptide(L)'
;MAENVTLARPYAEAAFQLAKSGNALAAWSDVLSGLSAVAGRPEMEECIGNPRLSPAQLAQLCLDVAAADIKLSLTADQQNFVRVLADNDRLIVLPEIAELFNELKHGQEGVKDAEITSAFALDEATLKNLVADLERKFGCRIQATVKVD
;
A
#
# COMPACT_ATOMS: atom_id res chain seq x y z
N MET A 1 -10.68 8.75 11.45
CA MET A 1 -9.22 8.52 11.29
C MET A 1 -8.77 7.19 11.90
N ALA A 2 -9.27 6.72 13.05
CA ALA A 2 -8.93 5.39 13.59
C ALA A 2 -9.85 4.24 13.12
N GLU A 3 -11.06 4.57 12.66
CA GLU A 3 -12.05 3.59 12.21
C GLU A 3 -11.66 2.95 10.86
N ASN A 4 -11.07 3.75 9.96
CA ASN A 4 -10.64 3.33 8.63
C ASN A 4 -9.52 2.27 8.71
N VAL A 5 -8.49 2.48 9.55
CA VAL A 5 -7.41 1.52 9.79
C VAL A 5 -7.93 0.17 10.30
N THR A 6 -8.93 0.22 11.20
CA THR A 6 -9.52 -0.99 11.79
C THR A 6 -10.31 -1.79 10.76
N LEU A 7 -10.95 -1.11 9.81
CA LEU A 7 -11.65 -1.73 8.68
C LEU A 7 -10.68 -2.21 7.60
N ALA A 8 -9.55 -1.51 7.39
CA ALA A 8 -8.54 -1.82 6.37
C ALA A 8 -7.72 -3.08 6.69
N ARG A 9 -7.37 -3.30 7.97
CA ARG A 9 -6.58 -4.46 8.42
C ARG A 9 -7.03 -5.83 7.89
N PRO A 10 -8.30 -6.25 8.07
CA PRO A 10 -8.73 -7.57 7.62
C PRO A 10 -8.63 -7.73 6.09
N TYR A 11 -8.81 -6.65 5.31
CA TYR A 11 -8.61 -6.69 3.86
C TYR A 11 -7.14 -6.71 3.47
N ALA A 12 -6.30 -5.93 4.15
CA ALA A 12 -4.86 -5.93 3.94
C ALA A 12 -4.25 -7.32 4.23
N GLU A 13 -4.68 -7.97 5.32
CA GLU A 13 -4.29 -9.34 5.63
C GLU A 13 -4.79 -10.34 4.58
N ALA A 14 -6.05 -10.22 4.13
CA ALA A 14 -6.59 -11.10 3.09
C ALA A 14 -5.83 -10.95 1.76
N ALA A 15 -5.58 -9.72 1.32
CA ALA A 15 -4.77 -9.42 0.14
C ALA A 15 -3.34 -9.95 0.28
N PHE A 16 -2.73 -9.79 1.46
CA PHE A 16 -1.41 -10.31 1.77
C PHE A 16 -1.35 -11.84 1.74
N GLN A 17 -2.35 -12.54 2.29
CA GLN A 17 -2.44 -14.00 2.21
C GLN A 17 -2.56 -14.47 0.77
N LEU A 18 -3.42 -13.84 -0.05
CA LEU A 18 -3.55 -14.11 -1.49
C LEU A 18 -2.22 -13.90 -2.22
N ALA A 19 -1.56 -12.77 -1.96
CA ALA A 19 -0.28 -12.43 -2.56
C ALA A 19 0.84 -13.40 -2.14
N LYS A 20 0.84 -13.83 -0.88
CA LYS A 20 1.78 -14.82 -0.35
C LYS A 20 1.56 -16.20 -0.98
N SER A 21 0.32 -16.66 -1.08
CA SER A 21 -0.01 -17.94 -1.73
C SER A 21 0.36 -17.96 -3.21
N GLY A 22 0.25 -16.83 -3.90
CA GLY A 22 0.66 -16.68 -5.30
C GLY A 22 2.13 -16.30 -5.52
N ASN A 23 2.93 -16.15 -4.45
CA ASN A 23 4.29 -15.61 -4.48
C ASN A 23 4.41 -14.30 -5.30
N ALA A 24 3.36 -13.46 -5.24
CA ALA A 24 3.16 -12.28 -6.06
C ALA A 24 3.10 -10.99 -5.21
N LEU A 25 3.78 -10.97 -4.06
CA LEU A 25 3.80 -9.85 -3.11
C LEU A 25 4.26 -8.54 -3.76
N ALA A 26 5.27 -8.58 -4.62
CA ALA A 26 5.74 -7.41 -5.35
C ALA A 26 4.68 -6.87 -6.33
N ALA A 27 4.02 -7.75 -7.09
CA ALA A 27 2.97 -7.37 -8.02
C ALA A 27 1.74 -6.81 -7.29
N TRP A 28 1.37 -7.38 -6.15
CA TRP A 28 0.28 -6.86 -5.32
C TRP A 28 0.61 -5.52 -4.68
N SER A 29 1.85 -5.33 -4.20
CA SER A 29 2.33 -4.05 -3.67
C SER A 29 2.26 -2.94 -4.72
N ASP A 30 2.71 -3.23 -5.95
CA ASP A 30 2.64 -2.28 -7.07
C ASP A 30 1.18 -1.95 -7.42
N VAL A 31 0.32 -2.97 -7.46
CA VAL A 31 -1.11 -2.80 -7.75
C VAL A 31 -1.84 -1.99 -6.69
N LEU A 32 -1.62 -2.28 -5.41
CA LEU A 32 -2.24 -1.54 -4.31
C LEU A 32 -1.69 -0.11 -4.22
N SER A 33 -0.39 0.09 -4.50
CA SER A 33 0.19 1.44 -4.58
C SER A 33 -0.42 2.24 -5.73
N GLY A 34 -0.64 1.61 -6.87
CA GLY A 34 -1.30 2.25 -7.99
C GLY A 34 -2.77 2.59 -7.71
N LEU A 35 -3.52 1.64 -7.16
CA LEU A 35 -4.91 1.86 -6.79
C LEU A 35 -5.04 2.91 -5.68
N SER A 36 -4.11 2.97 -4.73
CA SER A 36 -4.14 4.01 -3.68
C SER A 36 -3.85 5.39 -4.24
N ALA A 37 -2.94 5.51 -5.22
CA ALA A 37 -2.70 6.76 -5.93
C ALA A 37 -3.95 7.22 -6.71
N VAL A 38 -4.68 6.28 -7.33
CA VAL A 38 -5.97 6.58 -7.99
C VAL A 38 -7.04 6.97 -6.98
N ALA A 39 -7.16 6.23 -5.87
CA ALA A 39 -8.13 6.49 -4.81
C ALA A 39 -7.89 7.82 -4.08
N GLY A 40 -6.63 8.25 -3.97
CA GLY A 40 -6.25 9.55 -3.41
C GLY A 40 -6.41 10.73 -4.36
N ARG A 41 -6.90 10.53 -5.59
CA ARG A 41 -7.26 11.64 -6.48
C ARG A 41 -8.57 12.27 -5.99
N PRO A 42 -8.67 13.61 -5.94
CA PRO A 42 -9.88 14.30 -5.48
C PRO A 42 -11.12 13.93 -6.30
N GLU A 43 -10.95 13.73 -7.61
CA GLU A 43 -12.03 13.28 -8.51
C GLU A 43 -12.57 11.90 -8.12
N MET A 44 -11.68 10.99 -7.70
CA MET A 44 -12.04 9.64 -7.28
C MET A 44 -12.68 9.66 -5.89
N GLU A 45 -12.18 10.48 -4.96
CA GLU A 45 -12.80 10.70 -3.65
C GLU A 45 -14.23 11.26 -3.78
N GLU A 46 -14.44 12.24 -4.67
CA GLU A 46 -15.76 12.79 -4.96
C GLU A 46 -16.69 11.74 -5.57
N CYS A 47 -16.19 10.87 -6.44
CA CYS A 47 -16.94 9.74 -6.98
C CYS A 47 -17.29 8.72 -5.90
N ILE A 48 -16.35 8.35 -5.03
CA ILE A 48 -16.56 7.37 -3.95
C ILE A 48 -17.60 7.90 -2.96
N GLY A 49 -17.58 9.20 -2.65
CA GLY A 49 -18.57 9.84 -1.78
C GLY A 49 -19.93 10.09 -2.45
N ASN A 50 -20.11 9.75 -3.73
CA ASN A 50 -21.33 10.05 -4.47
C ASN A 50 -22.32 8.87 -4.47
N PRO A 51 -23.46 8.97 -3.74
CA PRO A 51 -24.43 7.88 -3.63
C PRO A 51 -25.20 7.60 -4.93
N ARG A 52 -24.99 8.37 -6.00
CA ARG A 52 -25.58 8.12 -7.32
C ARG A 52 -24.81 7.07 -8.13
N LEU A 53 -23.57 6.78 -7.76
CA LEU A 53 -22.75 5.80 -8.46
C LEU A 53 -22.94 4.44 -7.82
N SER A 54 -23.22 3.43 -8.64
CA SER A 54 -23.29 2.05 -8.14
C SER A 54 -21.89 1.55 -7.80
N PRO A 55 -21.74 0.70 -6.78
CA PRO A 55 -20.44 0.15 -6.38
C PRO A 55 -19.74 -0.58 -7.53
N ALA A 56 -20.51 -1.26 -8.40
CA ALA A 56 -19.98 -1.89 -9.60
C ALA A 56 -19.39 -0.89 -10.61
N GLN A 57 -20.00 0.30 -10.75
CA GLN A 57 -19.49 1.35 -11.64
C GLN A 57 -18.23 1.99 -11.08
N LEU A 58 -18.18 2.22 -9.75
CA LEU A 58 -17.00 2.72 -9.07
C LEU A 58 -15.82 1.76 -9.18
N ALA A 59 -16.05 0.47 -8.95
CA ALA A 59 -15.03 -0.56 -9.16
C ALA A 59 -14.50 -0.53 -10.59
N GLN A 60 -15.40 -0.51 -11.57
CA GLN A 60 -15.02 -0.50 -12.98
C GLN A 60 -14.24 0.76 -13.35
N LEU A 61 -14.65 1.94 -12.85
CA LEU A 61 -13.94 3.20 -13.07
C LEU A 61 -12.54 3.17 -12.46
N CYS A 62 -12.42 2.72 -11.21
CA CYS A 62 -11.14 2.60 -10.53
C CYS A 62 -10.19 1.64 -11.27
N LEU A 63 -10.73 0.51 -11.77
CA LEU A 63 -9.99 -0.44 -12.59
C LEU A 63 -9.57 0.14 -13.94
N ASP A 64 -10.45 0.90 -14.61
CA ASP A 64 -10.18 1.52 -15.91
C ASP A 64 -9.10 2.59 -15.79
N VAL A 65 -9.19 3.44 -14.76
CA VAL A 65 -8.18 4.45 -14.46
C VAL A 65 -6.86 3.79 -14.08
N ALA A 66 -6.86 2.76 -13.23
CA ALA A 66 -5.63 2.03 -12.88
C ALA A 66 -4.98 1.35 -14.10
N ALA A 67 -5.80 0.77 -15.00
CA ALA A 67 -5.31 0.16 -16.23
C ALA A 67 -4.74 1.20 -17.22
N ALA A 68 -5.38 2.36 -17.33
CA ALA A 68 -4.97 3.43 -18.24
C ALA A 68 -3.73 4.20 -17.76
N ASP A 69 -3.67 4.55 -16.48
CA ASP A 69 -2.63 5.41 -15.90
C ASP A 69 -1.35 4.62 -15.60
N ILE A 70 -1.49 3.37 -15.15
CA ILE A 70 -0.39 2.58 -14.58
C ILE A 70 0.04 1.41 -15.50
N LYS A 71 -0.66 1.19 -16.63
CA LYS A 71 -0.47 0.01 -17.52
C LYS A 71 -0.41 -1.30 -16.73
N LEU A 72 -1.19 -1.34 -15.67
CA LEU A 72 -1.06 -2.37 -14.66
C LEU A 72 -1.95 -3.54 -15.06
N SER A 73 -1.33 -4.68 -15.36
CA SER A 73 -2.08 -5.91 -15.62
C SER A 73 -2.63 -6.45 -14.30
N LEU A 74 -3.85 -6.04 -13.95
CA LEU A 74 -4.54 -6.61 -12.80
C LEU A 74 -4.86 -8.08 -13.04
N THR A 75 -4.52 -8.91 -12.06
CA THR A 75 -4.96 -10.31 -12.03
C THR A 75 -6.42 -10.43 -11.61
N ALA A 76 -7.05 -11.57 -11.90
CA ALA A 76 -8.46 -11.81 -11.55
C ALA A 76 -8.74 -11.61 -10.05
N ASP A 77 -7.82 -12.03 -9.19
CA ASP A 77 -7.91 -11.83 -7.73
C ASP A 77 -7.89 -10.36 -7.33
N GLN A 78 -7.04 -9.55 -7.97
CA GLN A 78 -6.94 -8.10 -7.69
C GLN A 78 -8.18 -7.36 -8.18
N GLN A 79 -8.70 -7.71 -9.35
CA GLN A 79 -9.96 -7.15 -9.85
C GLN A 79 -11.13 -7.51 -8.92
N ASN A 80 -11.16 -8.75 -8.44
CA ASN A 80 -12.18 -9.19 -7.50
C ASN A 80 -12.06 -8.46 -6.15
N PHE A 81 -10.84 -8.22 -5.68
CA PHE A 81 -10.58 -7.45 -4.45
C PHE A 81 -11.12 -6.02 -4.55
N VAL A 82 -10.86 -5.32 -5.65
CA VAL A 82 -11.40 -3.96 -5.89
C VAL A 82 -12.94 -3.98 -5.94
N ARG A 83 -13.53 -5.00 -6.57
CA ARG A 83 -15.00 -5.17 -6.60
C ARG A 83 -15.59 -5.37 -5.20
N VAL A 84 -14.98 -6.20 -4.37
CA VAL A 84 -15.42 -6.44 -2.99
C VAL A 84 -15.30 -5.17 -2.16
N LEU A 85 -14.21 -4.41 -2.31
CA LEU A 85 -14.04 -3.13 -1.63
C LEU A 85 -15.10 -2.12 -2.06
N ALA A 86 -15.40 -2.04 -3.35
CA ALA A 86 -16.43 -1.15 -3.86
C ALA A 86 -17.83 -1.56 -3.37
N ASP A 87 -18.16 -2.85 -3.39
CA ASP A 87 -19.44 -3.38 -2.89
C ASP A 87 -19.67 -3.07 -1.41
N ASN A 88 -18.59 -3.02 -0.63
CA ASN A 88 -18.63 -2.68 0.79
C ASN A 88 -18.52 -1.17 1.06
N ASP A 89 -18.48 -0.31 0.04
CA ASP A 89 -18.26 1.14 0.16
C ASP A 89 -16.92 1.50 0.83
N ARG A 90 -15.92 0.61 0.69
CA ARG A 90 -14.60 0.69 1.36
C ARG A 90 -13.47 1.11 0.42
N LEU A 91 -13.78 1.70 -0.73
CA LEU A 91 -12.75 2.23 -1.64
C LEU A 91 -11.95 3.38 -1.01
N ILE A 92 -12.54 4.10 -0.05
CA ILE A 92 -11.85 5.20 0.64
C ILE A 92 -10.72 4.73 1.57
N VAL A 93 -10.73 3.46 2.00
CA VAL A 93 -9.67 2.90 2.86
C VAL A 93 -8.54 2.23 2.08
N LEU A 94 -8.61 2.25 0.75
CA LEU A 94 -7.60 1.67 -0.12
C LEU A 94 -6.18 2.23 0.10
N PRO A 95 -5.95 3.54 0.33
CA PRO A 95 -4.63 4.03 0.73
C PRO A 95 -4.13 3.38 2.02
N GLU A 96 -4.98 3.24 3.04
CA GLU A 96 -4.59 2.58 4.30
C GLU A 96 -4.32 1.08 4.11
N ILE A 97 -5.08 0.40 3.24
CA ILE A 97 -4.83 -1.00 2.87
C ILE A 97 -3.46 -1.13 2.21
N ALA A 98 -3.08 -0.21 1.33
CA ALA A 98 -1.78 -0.24 0.66
C ALA A 98 -0.62 -0.05 1.64
N GLU A 99 -0.75 0.88 2.59
CA GLU A 99 0.25 1.07 3.66
C GLU A 99 0.38 -0.17 4.56
N LEU A 100 -0.75 -0.71 5.04
CA LEU A 100 -0.77 -1.93 5.86
C LEU A 100 -0.20 -3.13 5.11
N PHE A 101 -0.48 -3.26 3.82
CA PHE A 101 0.08 -4.32 3.00
C PHE A 101 1.61 -4.19 2.87
N ASN A 102 2.12 -2.99 2.67
CA ASN A 102 3.56 -2.75 2.63
C ASN A 102 4.21 -3.06 3.98
N GLU A 103 3.58 -2.69 5.09
CA GLU A 103 4.07 -3.05 6.44
C GLU A 103 4.13 -4.57 6.64
N LEU A 104 3.08 -5.29 6.24
CA LEU A 104 3.03 -6.76 6.28
C LEU A 104 4.09 -7.40 5.38
N LYS A 105 4.31 -6.85 4.18
CA LYS A 105 5.34 -7.27 3.22
C LYS A 105 6.74 -7.08 3.83
N HIS A 106 7.02 -5.91 4.39
CA HIS A 106 8.30 -5.61 5.03
C HIS A 106 8.56 -6.57 6.21
N GLY A 107 7.54 -6.81 7.04
CA GLY A 107 7.59 -7.81 8.11
C GLY A 107 7.88 -9.23 7.59
N GLN A 108 7.34 -9.62 6.43
CA GLN A 108 7.59 -10.93 5.83
C GLN A 108 8.98 -11.06 5.20
N GLU A 109 9.45 -10.03 4.51
CA GLU A 109 10.79 -9.99 3.93
C GLU A 109 11.87 -9.83 5.00
N GLY A 110 11.48 -9.60 6.26
CA GLY A 110 12.40 -9.37 7.37
C GLY A 110 13.15 -8.05 7.20
N VAL A 111 12.55 -7.10 6.48
CA VAL A 111 13.05 -5.75 6.27
C VAL A 111 12.31 -4.83 7.24
N LYS A 112 13.04 -4.09 8.06
CA LYS A 112 12.46 -3.06 8.94
C LYS A 112 12.80 -1.69 8.36
N ASP A 113 11.78 -0.87 8.12
CA ASP A 113 11.98 0.53 7.80
C ASP A 113 12.43 1.28 9.05
N ALA A 114 13.53 2.03 8.92
CA ALA A 114 14.02 2.94 9.94
C ALA A 114 13.97 4.36 9.38
N GLU A 115 13.02 5.16 9.87
CA GLU A 115 12.99 6.59 9.58
C GLU A 115 14.01 7.31 10.47
N ILE A 116 15.06 7.88 9.86
CA ILE A 116 16.10 8.64 10.55
C ILE A 116 15.81 10.12 10.32
N THR A 117 15.29 10.80 11.34
CA THR A 117 15.14 12.26 11.32
C THR A 117 16.44 12.91 11.78
N SER A 118 17.02 13.78 10.96
CA SER A 118 18.29 14.46 11.28
C SER A 118 18.25 15.92 10.83
N ALA A 119 18.73 16.83 11.69
CA ALA A 119 18.82 18.27 11.38
C ALA A 119 19.84 18.61 10.28
N PHE A 120 20.67 17.65 9.88
CA PHE A 120 21.66 17.79 8.82
C PHE A 120 21.60 16.59 7.88
N ALA A 121 21.87 16.83 6.59
CA ALA A 121 22.02 15.76 5.61
C ALA A 121 23.12 14.80 6.09
N LEU A 122 22.74 13.55 6.37
CA LEU A 122 23.70 12.52 6.75
C LEU A 122 24.54 12.11 5.55
N ASP A 123 25.84 11.98 5.76
CA ASP A 123 26.76 11.43 4.78
C ASP A 123 26.45 9.93 4.54
N GLU A 124 26.44 9.48 3.28
CA GLU A 124 26.11 8.09 2.90
C GLU A 124 26.99 7.06 3.64
N ALA A 125 28.22 7.44 3.99
CA ALA A 125 29.13 6.60 4.78
C ALA A 125 28.66 6.42 6.24
N THR A 126 28.09 7.46 6.83
CA THR A 126 27.53 7.42 8.19
C THR A 126 26.24 6.62 8.21
N LEU A 127 25.41 6.81 7.19
CA LEU A 127 24.16 6.08 7.02
C LEU A 127 24.38 4.57 6.89
N LYS A 128 25.33 4.14 6.04
CA LYS A 128 25.66 2.72 5.91
C LYS A 128 26.16 2.10 7.21
N ASN A 129 26.98 2.82 7.98
CA ASN A 129 27.45 2.35 9.28
C ASN A 129 26.29 2.23 10.28
N LEU A 130 25.36 3.20 10.28
CA LEU A 130 24.19 3.17 11.15
C LEU A 130 23.25 2.02 10.78
N VAL A 131 22.97 1.83 9.49
CA VAL A 131 22.20 0.69 8.98
C VAL A 131 22.84 -0.62 9.40
N ALA A 132 24.15 -0.78 9.21
CA ALA A 132 24.86 -2.00 9.60
C ALA A 132 24.79 -2.27 11.12
N ASP A 133 24.89 -1.24 11.97
CA ASP A 133 24.74 -1.38 13.42
C ASP A 133 23.32 -1.77 13.82
N LEU A 134 22.32 -1.12 13.21
CA LEU A 134 20.91 -1.43 13.42
C LEU A 134 20.56 -2.85 12.93
N GLU A 135 21.05 -3.27 11.76
CA GLU A 135 20.87 -4.62 11.23
C GLU A 135 21.44 -5.66 12.19
N ARG A 136 22.62 -5.37 12.76
CA ARG A 136 23.28 -6.23 13.75
C ARG A 136 22.54 -6.30 15.08
N LYS A 137 21.90 -5.19 15.48
CA LYS A 137 21.15 -5.07 16.74
C LYS A 137 19.75 -5.68 16.67
N PHE A 138 19.09 -5.57 15.51
CA PHE A 138 17.73 -6.08 15.30
C PHE A 138 17.66 -7.43 14.59
N GLY A 139 18.78 -7.94 14.05
CA GLY A 139 18.85 -9.24 13.39
C GLY A 139 18.00 -9.32 12.11
N CYS A 140 17.73 -8.17 11.48
CA CYS A 140 16.86 -8.03 10.31
C CYS A 140 17.51 -7.04 9.34
N ARG A 141 17.10 -7.10 8.06
CA ARG A 141 17.56 -6.12 7.07
C ARG A 141 16.92 -4.78 7.38
N ILE A 142 17.64 -3.67 7.27
CA ILE A 142 17.09 -2.34 7.59
C ILE A 142 17.14 -1.43 6.39
N GLN A 143 15.98 -0.91 6.02
CA GLN A 143 15.83 0.08 4.99
C GLN A 143 15.74 1.44 5.68
N ALA A 144 16.84 2.20 5.64
CA ALA A 144 16.89 3.51 6.27
C ALA A 144 16.40 4.59 5.31
N THR A 145 15.39 5.34 5.73
CA THR A 145 14.90 6.53 5.03
C THR A 145 15.30 7.76 5.86
N VAL A 146 16.10 8.68 5.28
CA VAL A 146 16.50 9.91 5.99
C VAL A 146 15.54 11.03 5.65
N LYS A 147 15.02 11.67 6.68
CA LYS A 147 14.26 12.91 6.55
C LYS A 147 15.02 14.03 7.25
N VAL A 148 15.27 15.11 6.52
CA VAL A 148 15.88 16.32 7.08
C VAL A 148 14.76 17.26 7.48
N ASP A 149 14.69 17.61 8.76
CA ASP A 149 13.76 18.59 9.35
C ASP A 149 14.56 19.73 10.01
#